data_AF-A0A966K926-F1
#
_entry.id   AF-A0A966K926-F1
#
_cell.length_a   1.000
_cell.length_b   1.000
_cell.length_c   1.000
_cell.angle_alpha   90.00
_cell.angle_beta   90.00
_cell.angle_gamma   90.00
#
_symmetry.space_group_name_H-M   'P 1'
#
loop_
_entity.id
_entity.type
_entity.pdbx_description
1 polymer ?
#
loop_
_entity_poly.entity_id
_entity_poly.type
_entity_poly.pdbx_seq_one_letter_code
_entity_poly.pdbx_strand_id
1 'polypeptide(L)'
;MYVNGEGMKVVVNNVLAPNPAGVQILEYKFIGSPELHFIPVDEFTGQFEFVETFSSFDIYIEERNKILQLKEEEEERAALARKKAKEEAASAIKR
;
A
#
# COMPACT_ATOMS: atom_id res chain seq x y z
N MET A 1 6.83 11.34 -1.52
CA MET A 1 8.11 10.63 -1.39
C MET A 1 9.17 11.49 -2.07
N TYR A 2 10.41 11.45 -1.60
CA TYR A 2 11.49 12.23 -2.20
C TYR A 2 12.58 11.32 -2.75
N VAL A 3 13.36 11.80 -3.71
CA VAL A 3 14.50 11.09 -4.29
C VAL A 3 15.72 12.01 -4.34
N ASN A 4 16.91 11.47 -4.09
CA ASN A 4 18.15 12.22 -4.30
C ASN A 4 18.69 12.02 -5.73
N GLY A 5 19.79 12.71 -6.05
CA GLY A 5 20.49 12.59 -7.33
C GLY A 5 21.04 11.19 -7.66
N GLU A 6 21.11 10.30 -6.68
CA GLU A 6 21.52 8.90 -6.84
C GLU A 6 20.33 7.95 -7.06
N GLY A 7 19.10 8.47 -7.09
CA GLY A 7 17.88 7.67 -7.24
C GLY A 7 17.40 7.00 -5.95
N MET A 8 18.01 7.27 -4.80
CA MET A 8 17.60 6.74 -3.51
C MET A 8 16.34 7.42 -3.00
N LYS A 9 15.35 6.62 -2.61
CA LYS A 9 14.04 7.09 -2.18
C LYS A 9 13.98 7.26 -0.66
N VAL A 10 13.42 8.37 -0.22
CA VAL A 10 13.23 8.70 1.18
C VAL A 10 11.81 9.13 1.51
N VAL A 11 11.44 8.94 2.78
CA VAL A 11 10.19 9.40 3.36
C VAL A 11 10.51 10.34 4.51
N VAL A 12 9.90 11.52 4.49
CA VAL A 12 9.94 12.46 5.62
C VAL A 12 8.94 11.97 6.66
N ASN A 13 9.41 11.71 7.87
CA ASN A 13 8.57 11.24 8.97
C ASN A 13 8.01 12.43 9.76
N ASN A 14 8.85 13.43 10.03
CA ASN A 14 8.48 14.56 10.86
C ASN A 14 9.27 15.82 10.46
N VAL A 15 8.71 16.99 10.73
CA VAL A 15 9.39 18.27 10.64
C VAL A 15 9.31 18.93 12.01
N LEU A 16 10.46 19.13 12.64
CA LEU A 16 10.53 19.69 13.98
C LEU A 16 10.24 21.20 13.96
N ALA A 17 9.84 21.74 15.11
CA ALA A 17 9.72 23.19 15.25
C ALA A 17 11.09 23.86 15.06
N PRO A 18 11.14 25.09 14.49
CA PRO A 18 12.39 25.84 14.39
C PRO A 18 13.04 26.03 15.77
N ASN A 19 14.36 25.91 15.82
CA ASN A 19 15.12 26.19 17.04
C ASN A 19 15.22 27.72 17.29
N PRO A 20 15.78 28.19 18.42
CA PRO A 20 15.94 29.62 18.69
C PRO A 20 16.80 30.38 17.68
N ALA A 21 17.62 29.68 16.89
CA ALA A 21 18.39 30.26 15.79
C ALA A 21 17.58 30.34 14.47
N GLY A 22 16.30 29.94 14.49
CA GLY A 22 15.42 29.93 13.33
C GLY A 22 15.60 28.74 12.39
N VAL A 23 16.49 27.78 12.73
CA VAL A 23 16.77 26.62 11.88
C VAL A 23 15.72 25.55 12.12
N GLN A 24 15.07 25.10 11.04
CA GLN A 24 14.12 23.99 11.05
C GLN A 24 14.81 22.70 10.62
N ILE A 25 14.63 21.63 11.41
CA ILE A 25 15.20 20.31 11.14
C ILE A 25 14.06 19.37 10.74
N LEU A 26 14.30 18.51 9.75
CA LEU A 26 13.39 17.42 9.41
C LEU A 26 14.02 16.06 9.70
N GLU A 27 13.16 15.11 10.01
CA GLU A 27 13.47 13.69 10.17
C GLU A 27 13.03 12.93 8.92
N TYR A 28 13.93 12.15 8.33
CA TYR A 28 13.62 11.28 7.20
C TYR A 28 14.28 9.90 7.33
N LYS A 29 13.83 8.96 6.51
CA LYS A 29 14.41 7.63 6.38
C LYS A 29 14.48 7.19 4.92
N PHE A 30 15.47 6.36 4.60
CA PHE A 30 15.50 5.64 3.33
C PHE A 30 14.48 4.50 3.33
N ILE A 31 13.83 4.28 2.19
CA ILE A 31 12.92 3.14 2.05
C ILE A 31 13.72 1.84 2.15
N GLY A 32 13.31 0.96 3.06
CA GLY A 32 13.99 -0.30 3.33
C GLY A 32 15.12 -0.21 4.37
N SER A 33 15.42 0.99 4.88
CA SER A 33 16.34 1.17 6.01
C SER A 33 15.57 1.48 7.31
N PRO A 34 15.98 0.91 8.45
CA PRO A 34 15.47 1.29 9.77
C PRO A 34 16.11 2.59 10.30
N GLU A 35 17.14 3.10 9.66
CA GLU A 35 17.93 4.24 10.15
C GLU A 35 17.25 5.58 9.91
N LEU A 36 17.21 6.41 10.96
CA LEU A 36 16.64 7.75 10.95
C LEU A 36 17.73 8.80 10.75
N HIS A 37 17.45 9.77 9.91
CA HIS A 37 18.35 10.85 9.56
C HIS A 37 17.71 12.20 9.88
N PHE A 38 18.52 13.16 10.29
CA PHE A 38 18.08 14.51 10.69
C PHE A 38 18.96 15.55 10.01
N ILE A 39 18.36 16.42 9.21
CA ILE A 39 19.08 17.52 8.55
C ILE A 39 18.21 18.79 8.49
N PRO A 40 18.81 19.98 8.31
CA PRO A 40 18.07 21.21 8.07
C PRO A 40 17.14 21.08 6.85
N VAL A 41 15.97 21.72 6.92
CA VAL A 41 14.98 21.72 5.82
C VAL A 41 15.58 22.29 4.53
N ASP A 42 16.33 23.38 4.62
CA ASP A 42 16.97 24.01 3.46
C ASP A 42 17.99 23.08 2.81
N GLU A 43 18.74 22.33 3.61
CA GLU A 43 19.70 21.35 3.10
C GLU A 43 18.99 20.18 2.40
N PHE A 44 17.91 19.67 2.99
CA PHE A 44 17.12 18.59 2.39
C PHE A 44 16.52 18.99 1.04
N THR A 45 15.91 20.17 0.95
CA THR A 45 15.28 20.66 -0.28
C THR A 45 16.30 20.94 -1.40
N GLY A 46 17.57 21.15 -1.06
CA GLY A 46 18.67 21.25 -2.03
C GLY A 46 19.18 19.90 -2.53
N GLN A 47 18.96 18.81 -1.78
CA GLN A 47 19.48 17.47 -2.10
C GLN A 47 18.42 16.51 -2.66
N PHE A 48 17.16 16.74 -2.33
CA PHE A 48 16.07 15.83 -2.61
C PHE A 48 14.96 16.50 -3.40
N GLU A 49 14.53 15.85 -4.47
CA GLU A 49 13.39 16.28 -5.28
C GLU A 49 12.14 15.52 -4.87
N PHE A 50 11.01 16.22 -4.86
CA PHE A 50 9.70 15.60 -4.65
C PHE A 50 9.27 14.85 -5.91
N VAL A 51 8.94 13.57 -5.78
CA VAL A 51 8.60 12.68 -6.92
C VAL A 51 7.19 12.12 -6.82
N GLU A 52 6.31 12.80 -6.08
CA GLU A 52 4.90 12.40 -5.90
C GLU A 52 4.70 11.16 -5.01
N THR A 53 3.46 11.00 -4.56
CA THR A 53 3.02 10.01 -3.57
C THR A 53 2.84 8.65 -4.21
N PHE A 54 3.32 7.58 -3.56
CA PHE A 54 2.69 6.28 -3.71
C PHE A 54 1.19 6.49 -3.52
N SER A 55 0.40 6.15 -4.53
CA SER A 55 -1.02 5.88 -4.37
C SER A 55 -1.12 4.75 -3.34
N SER A 56 -1.22 5.09 -2.06
CA SER A 56 -1.58 4.13 -1.01
C SER A 56 -2.95 3.48 -1.28
N PHE A 57 -3.68 3.96 -2.29
CA PHE A 57 -4.85 3.35 -2.87
C PHE A 57 -4.58 2.12 -3.76
N ASP A 58 -3.45 2.01 -4.46
CA ASP A 58 -3.27 0.92 -5.43
C ASP A 58 -3.10 -0.44 -4.75
N ILE A 59 -2.35 -0.50 -3.64
CA ILE A 59 -2.20 -1.73 -2.85
C ILE A 59 -3.53 -2.16 -2.23
N TYR A 60 -4.33 -1.21 -1.72
CA TYR A 60 -5.65 -1.50 -1.17
C TYR A 60 -6.66 -1.92 -2.25
N ILE A 61 -6.57 -1.36 -3.46
CA ILE A 61 -7.44 -1.74 -4.58
C ILE A 61 -7.09 -3.14 -5.08
N GLU A 62 -5.81 -3.48 -5.24
CA GLU A 62 -5.40 -4.83 -5.64
C GLU A 62 -5.80 -5.88 -4.61
N GLU A 63 -5.55 -5.65 -3.32
CA GLU A 63 -5.94 -6.58 -2.25
C GLU A 63 -7.47 -6.71 -2.17
N ARG A 64 -8.22 -5.60 -2.29
CA ARG A 64 -9.69 -5.61 -2.33
C ARG A 64 -10.21 -6.39 -3.54
N ASN A 65 -9.65 -6.15 -4.73
CA ASN A 65 -10.08 -6.82 -5.96
C ASN A 65 -9.79 -8.32 -5.91
N LYS A 66 -8.64 -8.72 -5.34
CA LYS A 66 -8.31 -10.11 -5.09
C LYS A 66 -9.31 -10.77 -4.13
N ILE A 67 -9.69 -10.10 -3.05
CA ILE A 67 -10.70 -10.60 -2.10
C ILE A 67 -12.07 -10.72 -2.76
N LEU A 68 -12.45 -9.77 -3.62
CA LEU A 68 -13.72 -9.83 -4.36
C LEU A 68 -13.76 -11.00 -5.36
N GLN A 69 -12.69 -11.20 -6.14
CA GLN A 69 -12.58 -12.34 -7.07
C GLN A 69 -12.68 -13.68 -6.34
N LEU A 70 -12.00 -13.83 -5.20
CA LEU A 70 -12.06 -15.06 -4.40
C LEU A 70 -13.49 -15.35 -3.89
N LYS A 71 -14.26 -14.32 -3.55
CA LYS A 71 -15.66 -14.47 -3.12
C LYS A 71 -16.59 -14.87 -4.27
N GLU A 72 -16.41 -14.28 -5.44
CA GLU A 72 -17.19 -14.63 -6.64
C GLU A 72 -16.92 -16.09 -7.06
N GLU A 73 -15.65 -16.52 -7.06
CA GLU A 73 -15.29 -17.92 -7.35
C GLU A 73 -15.81 -18.93 -6.32
N GLU A 74 -15.92 -18.52 -5.05
CA GLU A 74 -16.51 -19.34 -3.99
C GLU A 74 -18.03 -19.46 -4.16
N GLU A 75 -18.70 -18.35 -4.52
CA GLU A 75 -20.13 -18.33 -4.78
C GLU A 75 -20.51 -19.15 -6.02
N GLU A 76 -19.73 -19.07 -7.10
CA GLU A 76 -19.91 -19.91 -8.29
C GLU A 76 -19.73 -21.41 -7.99
N ARG A 77 -18.73 -21.77 -7.18
CA ARG A 77 -18.54 -23.16 -6.73
C ARG A 77 -19.69 -23.64 -5.86
N ALA A 78 -20.19 -22.80 -4.95
CA ALA A 78 -21.35 -23.12 -4.13
C ALA A 78 -22.63 -23.27 -4.97
N ALA A 79 -22.82 -22.44 -6.00
CA ALA A 79 -23.94 -22.53 -6.93
C ALA A 79 -23.89 -23.82 -7.77
N LEU A 80 -22.71 -24.19 -8.28
CA LEU A 80 -22.49 -25.45 -9.00
C LEU A 80 -22.72 -26.68 -8.11
N ALA A 81 -22.25 -26.65 -6.86
CA ALA A 81 -22.50 -27.71 -5.88
C ALA A 81 -24.00 -27.85 -5.55
N ARG A 82 -24.71 -26.73 -5.37
CA ARG A 82 -26.17 -26.72 -5.16
C ARG A 82 -26.94 -27.24 -6.38
N LYS A 83 -26.48 -26.95 -7.60
CA LYS A 83 -27.09 -27.44 -8.84
C LYS A 83 -26.91 -28.96 -8.97
N LYS A 84 -25.69 -29.47 -8.73
CA LYS A 84 -25.42 -30.92 -8.71
C LYS A 84 -26.24 -31.65 -7.63
N ALA A 85 -26.33 -31.10 -6.42
CA ALA A 85 -27.13 -31.69 -5.35
C ALA A 85 -28.64 -31.73 -5.70
N LYS A 86 -29.16 -30.72 -6.40
CA LYS A 86 -30.56 -30.73 -6.89
C LYS A 86 -30.78 -31.75 -8.02
N GLU A 87 -29.81 -31.90 -8.93
CA GLU A 87 -29.87 -32.88 -10.02
C GLU A 87 -29.77 -34.32 -9.47
N GLU A 88 -28.90 -34.59 -8.49
CA GLU A 88 -28.79 -35.88 -7.80
C GLU A 88 -30.05 -36.20 -6.98
N ALA A 89 -30.62 -35.22 -6.26
CA ALA A 89 -31.87 -35.41 -5.53
C ALA A 89 -33.07 -35.69 -6.48
N ALA A 90 -33.14 -35.02 -7.63
CA ALA A 90 -34.17 -35.27 -8.64
C ALA A 90 -34.00 -36.64 -9.32
N SER A 91 -32.76 -37.12 -9.46
CA SER A 91 -32.45 -38.46 -9.95
C SER A 91 -32.80 -39.56 -8.94
N ALA A 92 -32.66 -39.29 -7.64
CA ALA A 92 -32.98 -40.26 -6.57
C ALA A 92 -34.50 -40.47 -6.37
N ILE A 93 -35.34 -39.51 -6.78
CA ILE A 93 -36.80 -39.57 -6.62
C ILE A 93 -37.49 -40.36 -7.75
N LYS A 94 -36.81 -40.65 -8.87
CA LYS A 94 -37.36 -41.39 -10.02
C LYS A 94 -37.04 -42.90 -10.03
N ARG A 95 -36.65 -43.48 -8.90
CA ARG A 95 -36.38 -44.93 -8.79
C ARG A 95 -37.43 -45.65 -7.97
#